data_AF-A0A944C1W0-F1
#
_entry.id   AF-A0A944C1W0-F1
#
_cell.length_a   1.000
_cell.length_b   1.000
_cell.length_c   1.000
_cell.angle_alpha   90.00
_cell.angle_beta   90.00
_cell.angle_gamma   90.00
#
_symmetry.space_group_name_H-M   'P 1'
#
loop_
_entity.id
_entity.type
_entity.pdbx_description
1 polymer ?
#
loop_
_entity_poly.entity_id
_entity_poly.type
_entity_poly.pdbx_seq_one_letter_code
_entity_poly.pdbx_strand_id
1 'polypeptide(L)'
;VVLHTNANCRVMSDQWLRTMMRNFVPGTDVVLGFSHYRYRKDTSAGRYFRVFDSVVTSLQWVGSAIKGKPYRGISDNLAYRRQLFFDHAGFSESLELRYGDDDVFVSAIATGDNTRLELAPESQMQTYYENVPKAHNLLKLRRDYTSKFVCTKAPFYAQALFSVMNYLRLGALVAAVVLDYTNIFTISAATFLLILSWVMMILPFNRCCQLLQAPGLTFSVPLFYVWRPVVNLYFRVLGWSTRKSNLTSIYE
;
A
#
# COMPACT_ATOMS: atom_id res chain seq x y z
N VAL A 1 23.21 -0.78 13.36
CA VAL A 1 21.91 -0.71 12.65
C VAL A 1 20.85 -0.37 13.67
N VAL A 2 19.85 0.43 13.31
CA VAL A 2 18.67 0.68 14.13
C VAL A 2 17.49 -0.01 13.44
N LEU A 3 16.73 -0.82 14.18
CA LEU A 3 15.56 -1.53 13.71
C LEU A 3 14.38 -1.11 14.58
N HIS A 4 13.31 -0.66 13.93
CA HIS A 4 12.12 -0.10 14.58
C HIS A 4 10.95 -1.06 14.45
N THR A 5 10.15 -1.10 15.51
CA THR A 5 8.84 -1.74 15.58
C THR A 5 7.94 -0.92 16.49
N ASN A 6 6.64 -0.95 16.23
CA ASN A 6 5.67 -0.29 17.09
C ASN A 6 5.18 -1.22 18.22
N ALA A 7 4.71 -0.63 19.31
CA ALA A 7 4.24 -1.37 20.50
C ALA A 7 3.01 -2.25 20.23
N ASN A 8 2.24 -1.95 19.17
CA ASN A 8 1.09 -2.74 18.74
C ASN A 8 1.46 -3.80 17.68
N CYS A 9 2.74 -4.08 17.45
CA CYS A 9 3.19 -5.10 16.51
C CYS A 9 3.62 -6.37 17.22
N ARG A 10 3.42 -7.51 16.56
CA ARG A 10 3.94 -8.81 16.99
C ARG A 10 4.84 -9.39 15.92
N VAL A 11 6.02 -9.79 16.36
CA VAL A 11 6.95 -10.63 15.59
C VAL A 11 6.40 -12.05 15.53
N MET A 12 6.27 -12.59 14.32
CA MET A 12 5.62 -13.90 14.10
C MET A 12 6.61 -15.07 14.07
N SER A 13 7.91 -14.79 13.86
CA SER A 13 8.98 -15.79 13.76
C SER A 13 10.21 -15.40 14.58
N ASP A 14 10.90 -16.38 15.15
CA ASP A 14 12.19 -16.17 15.84
C ASP A 14 13.34 -15.79 14.88
N GLN A 15 13.15 -15.99 13.57
CA GLN A 15 14.10 -15.61 12.53
C GLN A 15 13.99 -14.14 12.09
N TRP A 16 13.05 -13.36 12.62
CA TRP A 16 12.78 -12.00 12.17
C TRP A 16 14.04 -11.11 12.15
N LEU A 17 14.78 -11.04 13.26
CA LEU A 17 16.01 -10.23 13.33
C LEU A 17 17.05 -10.70 12.31
N ARG A 18 17.25 -12.01 12.19
CA ARG A 18 18.21 -12.59 11.25
C ARG A 18 17.86 -12.24 9.80
N THR A 19 16.58 -12.38 9.43
CA THR A 19 16.09 -12.08 8.07
C THR A 19 16.14 -10.60 7.75
N MET A 20 15.82 -9.71 8.69
CA MET A 20 16.00 -8.27 8.48
C MET A 20 17.48 -7.91 8.33
N MET A 21 18.35 -8.43 9.19
CA MET A 21 19.77 -8.05 9.23
C MET A 21 20.59 -8.59 8.05
N ARG A 22 20.21 -9.72 7.44
CA ARG A 22 20.93 -10.30 6.29
C ARG A 22 21.02 -9.37 5.08
N ASN A 23 20.14 -8.38 4.99
CA ASN A 23 20.09 -7.44 3.88
C ASN A 23 21.12 -6.31 4.00
N PHE A 24 21.75 -6.12 5.17
CA PHE A 24 22.79 -5.11 5.35
C PHE A 24 24.15 -5.56 4.79
N VAL A 25 24.21 -5.66 3.47
CA VAL A 25 25.45 -5.84 2.71
C VAL A 25 26.13 -4.49 2.44
N PRO A 26 27.40 -4.46 1.99
CA PRO A 26 28.04 -3.22 1.57
C PRO A 26 27.18 -2.46 0.55
N GLY A 27 26.99 -1.16 0.78
CA GLY A 27 26.13 -0.29 -0.04
C GLY A 27 24.65 -0.29 0.32
N THR A 28 24.16 -1.21 1.18
CA THR A 28 22.78 -1.16 1.68
C THR A 28 22.73 -0.48 3.04
N ASP A 29 21.93 0.59 3.13
CA ASP A 29 21.77 1.41 4.33
C ASP A 29 20.34 1.43 4.86
N VAL A 30 19.36 1.07 4.03
CA VAL A 30 17.93 0.99 4.39
C VAL A 30 17.38 -0.38 4.03
N VAL A 31 16.65 -1.00 4.97
CA VAL A 31 15.92 -2.25 4.76
C VAL A 31 14.45 -2.02 5.11
N LEU A 32 13.61 -2.12 4.09
CA LEU A 32 12.17 -1.99 4.22
C LEU A 32 11.58 -3.36 4.54
N GLY A 33 11.05 -3.53 5.75
CA GLY A 33 10.27 -4.69 6.13
C GLY A 33 8.78 -4.47 5.84
N PHE A 34 8.00 -5.52 6.05
CA PHE A 34 6.56 -5.50 5.84
C PHE A 34 5.81 -5.82 7.13
N SER A 35 4.67 -5.15 7.34
CA SER A 35 3.69 -5.50 8.35
C SER A 35 2.31 -5.56 7.71
N HIS A 36 1.45 -6.42 8.26
CA HIS A 36 0.08 -6.54 7.80
C HIS A 36 -0.90 -6.63 8.96
N TYR A 37 -2.15 -6.29 8.67
CA TYR A 37 -3.22 -6.45 9.64
C TYR A 37 -3.49 -7.92 9.91
N ARG A 38 -4.09 -8.20 11.06
CA ARG A 38 -4.67 -9.51 11.35
C ARG A 38 -5.98 -9.72 10.59
N TYR A 39 -5.89 -9.84 9.26
CA TYR A 39 -7.04 -9.90 8.34
C TYR A 39 -8.09 -10.95 8.75
N ARG A 40 -7.65 -12.12 9.24
CA ARG A 40 -8.55 -13.21 9.66
C ARG A 40 -9.40 -12.88 10.90
N LYS A 41 -9.01 -11.90 11.72
CA LYS A 41 -9.79 -11.46 12.88
C LYS A 41 -10.82 -10.39 12.57
N ASP A 42 -10.77 -9.79 11.38
CA ASP A 42 -11.75 -8.80 10.97
C ASP A 42 -13.03 -9.49 10.48
N THR A 43 -14.05 -9.49 11.34
CA THR A 43 -15.37 -10.07 11.05
C THR A 43 -16.38 -9.02 10.58
N SER A 44 -16.02 -7.75 10.57
CA SER A 44 -16.94 -6.66 10.29
C SER A 44 -17.22 -6.49 8.79
N ALA A 45 -18.34 -5.82 8.45
CA ALA A 45 -18.71 -5.53 7.08
C ALA A 45 -17.59 -4.79 6.33
N GLY A 46 -17.37 -5.13 5.06
CA GLY A 46 -16.31 -4.54 4.23
C GLY A 46 -14.91 -5.13 4.44
N ARG A 47 -14.75 -6.22 5.20
CA ARG A 47 -13.43 -6.85 5.46
C ARG A 47 -12.64 -7.16 4.18
N TYR A 48 -13.32 -7.69 3.15
CA TYR A 48 -12.66 -8.05 1.89
C TYR A 48 -12.18 -6.81 1.13
N PHE A 49 -12.94 -5.71 1.18
CA PHE A 49 -12.50 -4.44 0.60
C PHE A 49 -11.30 -3.87 1.36
N ARG A 50 -11.26 -3.98 2.69
CA ARG A 50 -10.10 -3.52 3.48
C ARG A 50 -8.84 -4.34 3.20
N VAL A 51 -8.96 -5.66 3.07
CA VAL A 51 -7.87 -6.54 2.60
C VAL A 51 -7.39 -6.05 1.24
N PHE A 52 -8.31 -5.88 0.29
CA PHE A 52 -8.01 -5.41 -1.05
C PHE A 52 -7.29 -4.06 -1.05
N ASP A 53 -7.84 -3.04 -0.38
CA ASP A 53 -7.27 -1.70 -0.37
C ASP A 53 -5.90 -1.66 0.32
N SER A 54 -5.72 -2.46 1.38
CA SER A 54 -4.43 -2.64 2.05
C SER A 54 -3.40 -3.29 1.13
N VAL A 55 -3.73 -4.40 0.47
CA VAL A 55 -2.82 -5.09 -0.47
C VAL A 55 -2.47 -4.21 -1.66
N VAL A 56 -3.44 -3.56 -2.30
CA VAL A 56 -3.16 -2.66 -3.45
C VAL A 56 -2.29 -1.49 -3.02
N THR A 57 -2.52 -0.94 -1.82
CA THR A 57 -1.66 0.10 -1.25
C THR A 57 -0.24 -0.42 -1.00
N SER A 58 -0.11 -1.63 -0.47
CA SER A 58 1.20 -2.23 -0.21
C SER A 58 1.98 -2.47 -1.49
N LEU A 59 1.33 -2.99 -2.52
CA LEU A 59 1.94 -3.23 -3.83
C LEU A 59 2.45 -1.96 -4.50
N GLN A 60 1.88 -0.79 -4.19
CA GLN A 60 2.34 0.47 -4.77
C GLN A 60 3.72 0.85 -4.27
N TRP A 61 3.92 0.83 -2.94
CA TRP A 61 5.21 1.20 -2.38
C TRP A 61 6.25 0.10 -2.51
N VAL A 62 5.85 -1.17 -2.35
CA VAL A 62 6.69 -2.34 -2.62
C VAL A 62 7.14 -2.34 -4.08
N GLY A 63 6.20 -2.15 -5.03
CA GLY A 63 6.52 -2.10 -6.46
C GLY A 63 7.40 -0.91 -6.83
N SER A 64 7.29 0.21 -6.12
CA SER A 64 8.17 1.36 -6.31
C SER A 64 9.58 1.08 -5.78
N ALA A 65 9.71 0.44 -4.62
CA ALA A 65 11.00 0.00 -4.07
C ALA A 65 11.71 -1.00 -5.00
N ILE A 66 10.99 -1.98 -5.55
CA ILE A 66 11.53 -2.94 -6.53
C ILE A 66 12.03 -2.23 -7.80
N LYS A 67 11.37 -1.13 -8.21
CA LYS A 67 11.78 -0.30 -9.36
C LYS A 67 12.92 0.67 -9.03
N GLY A 68 13.55 0.57 -7.87
CA GLY A 68 14.63 1.46 -7.44
C GLY A 68 14.17 2.87 -7.08
N LYS A 69 12.88 3.06 -6.80
CA LYS A 69 12.30 4.35 -6.36
C LYS A 69 11.54 4.16 -5.04
N PRO A 70 12.20 3.70 -3.97
CA PRO A 70 11.55 3.61 -2.66
C PRO A 70 11.13 5.01 -2.20
N TYR A 71 9.97 5.08 -1.56
CA TYR A 71 9.43 6.36 -1.07
C TYR A 71 8.69 6.23 0.26
N ARG A 72 8.51 5.00 0.73
CA ARG A 72 7.69 4.65 1.89
C ARG A 72 8.23 3.39 2.52
N GLY A 73 8.31 3.42 3.85
CA GLY A 73 8.46 2.26 4.70
C GLY A 73 7.31 2.22 5.71
N ILE A 74 7.18 1.14 6.45
CA ILE A 74 6.21 1.07 7.56
C ILE A 74 7.01 1.09 8.86
N SER A 75 6.74 2.05 9.75
CA SER A 75 7.36 2.15 11.08
C SER A 75 7.28 0.85 11.90
N ASP A 76 6.28 0.01 11.64
CA ASP A 76 6.14 -1.32 12.23
C ASP A 76 7.32 -2.26 11.97
N ASN A 77 8.02 -2.12 10.83
CA ASN A 77 9.11 -3.02 10.44
C ASN A 77 10.09 -2.31 9.48
N LEU A 78 10.96 -1.47 10.04
CA LEU A 78 11.91 -0.65 9.28
C LEU A 78 13.29 -0.69 9.92
N ALA A 79 14.33 -0.91 9.12
CA ALA A 79 15.72 -0.82 9.59
C ALA A 79 16.55 0.12 8.73
N TYR A 80 17.48 0.82 9.37
CA TYR A 80 18.47 1.64 8.69
C TYR A 80 19.78 1.74 9.48
N ARG A 81 20.87 2.16 8.82
CA ARG A 81 22.13 2.42 9.53
C ARG A 81 21.99 3.62 10.46
N ARG A 82 22.54 3.49 11.67
CA ARG A 82 22.52 4.57 12.67
C ARG A 82 23.21 5.83 12.16
N GLN A 83 24.27 5.68 11.36
CA GLN A 83 24.98 6.81 10.78
C GLN A 83 24.10 7.60 9.81
N LEU A 84 23.42 6.91 8.89
CA LEU A 84 22.44 7.53 7.98
C LEU A 84 21.38 8.35 8.71
N PHE A 85 20.93 7.90 9.89
CA PHE A 85 20.01 8.66 10.72
C PHE A 85 20.59 9.99 11.22
N PHE A 86 21.83 9.98 11.69
CA PHE A 86 22.48 11.21 12.16
C PHE A 86 22.86 12.14 11.00
N ASP A 87 23.29 11.58 9.86
CA ASP A 87 23.66 12.34 8.66
C ASP A 87 22.47 13.14 8.11
N HIS A 88 21.25 12.62 8.27
CA HIS A 88 20.00 13.30 7.90
C HIS A 88 19.30 14.03 9.06
N ALA A 89 20.01 14.29 10.17
CA ALA A 89 19.44 14.97 11.35
C ALA A 89 18.13 14.35 11.87
N GLY A 90 17.99 13.03 11.74
CA GLY A 90 16.82 12.25 12.17
C GLY A 90 15.50 12.76 11.61
N PHE A 91 14.50 12.91 12.49
CA PHE A 91 13.13 13.32 12.13
C PHE A 91 12.93 14.85 12.17
N SER A 92 14.00 15.64 12.13
CA SER A 92 13.94 17.10 12.29
C SER A 92 13.04 17.79 11.26
N GLU A 93 13.06 17.34 9.99
CA GLU A 93 12.21 17.86 8.91
C GLU A 93 10.72 17.52 9.06
N SER A 94 10.37 16.56 9.92
CA SER A 94 9.00 16.05 10.11
C SER A 94 8.45 16.27 11.51
N LEU A 95 9.09 17.10 12.35
CA LEU A 95 8.65 17.37 13.73
C LEU A 95 7.23 17.96 13.83
N GLU A 96 6.80 18.69 12.80
CA GLU A 96 5.46 19.27 12.69
C GLU A 96 4.38 18.23 12.38
N LEU A 97 4.76 17.02 11.94
CA LEU A 97 3.84 15.94 11.62
C LEU A 97 3.56 15.09 12.84
N ARG A 98 2.27 14.93 13.16
CA ARG A 98 1.83 13.99 14.20
C ARG A 98 1.89 12.53 13.74
N TYR A 99 1.79 12.30 12.42
CA TYR A 99 1.81 10.98 11.80
C TYR A 99 2.43 11.04 10.41
N GLY A 100 3.13 9.97 10.01
CA GLY A 100 3.71 9.83 8.66
C GLY A 100 5.09 10.46 8.52
N ASP A 101 5.73 10.76 9.65
CA ASP A 101 7.15 11.06 9.79
C ASP A 101 8.02 9.92 9.22
N ASP A 102 7.61 8.66 9.42
CA ASP A 102 8.27 7.48 8.85
C ASP A 102 8.28 7.48 7.31
N ASP A 103 7.14 7.74 6.67
CA ASP A 103 7.01 7.85 5.22
C ASP A 103 7.92 8.98 4.67
N VAL A 104 7.91 10.15 5.32
CA VAL A 104 8.70 11.32 4.89
C VAL A 104 10.19 11.05 5.07
N PHE A 105 10.59 10.51 6.21
CA PHE A 105 11.98 10.19 6.50
C PHE A 105 12.53 9.15 5.52
N VAL A 106 11.81 8.04 5.32
CA VAL A 106 12.20 7.02 4.32
C VAL A 106 12.27 7.62 2.93
N SER A 107 11.34 8.50 2.57
CA SER A 107 11.36 9.19 1.29
C SER A 107 12.58 10.10 1.08
N ALA A 108 13.23 10.57 2.14
CA ALA A 108 14.41 11.41 2.09
C ALA A 108 15.72 10.59 2.07
N ILE A 109 15.78 9.47 2.79
CA ILE A 109 17.01 8.68 2.96
C ILE A 109 17.13 7.50 2.00
N ALA A 110 16.03 7.02 1.43
CA ALA A 110 15.99 5.81 0.62
C ALA A 110 16.19 6.12 -0.86
N THR A 111 17.15 5.46 -1.47
CA THR A 111 17.45 5.48 -2.91
C THR A 111 17.39 4.06 -3.49
N GLY A 112 17.35 3.94 -4.82
CA GLY A 112 17.37 2.63 -5.47
C GLY A 112 18.61 1.80 -5.19
N ASP A 113 19.74 2.46 -4.90
CA ASP A 113 21.03 1.81 -4.72
C ASP A 113 21.27 1.41 -3.26
N ASN A 114 20.74 2.18 -2.29
CA ASN A 114 20.99 1.95 -0.87
C ASN A 114 19.88 1.17 -0.15
N THR A 115 18.80 0.81 -0.84
CA THR A 115 17.59 0.23 -0.22
C THR A 115 17.36 -1.21 -0.66
N ARG A 116 17.06 -2.09 0.30
CA ARG A 116 16.56 -3.44 0.05
C ARG A 116 15.19 -3.66 0.68
N LEU A 117 14.40 -4.53 0.06
CA LEU A 117 13.08 -4.93 0.54
C LEU A 117 13.14 -6.36 1.08
N GLU A 118 12.61 -6.58 2.27
CA GLU A 118 12.57 -7.89 2.93
C GLU A 118 11.12 -8.35 3.13
N LEU A 119 10.67 -9.27 2.28
CA LEU A 119 9.30 -9.81 2.27
C LEU A 119 9.23 -11.29 2.67
N ALA A 120 10.31 -11.90 3.16
CA ALA A 120 10.24 -13.30 3.58
C ALA A 120 9.14 -13.49 4.65
N PRO A 121 8.36 -14.58 4.62
CA PRO A 121 7.28 -14.78 5.56
C PRO A 121 7.70 -14.65 7.04
N GLU A 122 8.95 -15.01 7.35
CA GLU A 122 9.55 -14.94 8.68
C GLU A 122 9.94 -13.52 9.11
N SER A 123 10.10 -12.59 8.16
CA SER A 123 10.42 -11.20 8.46
C SER A 123 9.17 -10.34 8.68
N GLN A 124 8.00 -10.81 8.20
CA GLN A 124 6.77 -10.02 8.23
C GLN A 124 6.18 -9.96 9.64
N MET A 125 5.70 -8.77 10.01
CA MET A 125 5.04 -8.54 11.28
C MET A 125 3.53 -8.49 11.17
N GLN A 126 2.86 -8.71 12.30
CA GLN A 126 1.43 -8.51 12.43
C GLN A 126 1.11 -7.31 13.32
N THR A 127 0.37 -6.35 12.77
CA THR A 127 -0.07 -5.14 13.48
C THR A 127 -1.45 -5.38 14.12
N TYR A 128 -1.58 -4.99 15.39
CA TYR A 128 -2.77 -5.18 16.20
C TYR A 128 -3.57 -3.87 16.28
N TYR A 129 -4.85 -3.98 15.95
CA TYR A 129 -5.84 -2.93 16.14
C TYR A 129 -7.08 -3.55 16.78
N GLU A 130 -7.61 -2.89 17.82
CA GLU A 130 -8.86 -3.31 18.46
C GLU A 130 -10.04 -3.20 17.49
N ASN A 131 -10.11 -2.09 16.75
CA ASN A 131 -11.14 -1.83 15.74
C ASN A 131 -10.50 -1.63 14.36
N VAL A 132 -10.44 -2.72 13.58
CA VAL A 132 -9.82 -2.74 12.23
C VAL A 132 -10.49 -1.75 11.26
N PRO A 133 -11.83 -1.65 11.16
CA PRO A 133 -12.48 -0.64 10.31
C PRO A 133 -12.05 0.79 10.64
N LYS A 134 -12.08 1.17 11.92
CA LYS A 134 -11.71 2.52 12.37
C LYS A 134 -10.23 2.79 12.08
N ALA A 135 -9.36 1.82 12.38
CA ALA A 135 -7.93 1.93 12.11
C ALA A 135 -7.65 2.08 10.60
N HIS A 136 -8.29 1.26 9.76
CA HIS A 136 -8.14 1.33 8.31
C HIS A 136 -8.53 2.70 7.75
N ASN A 137 -9.69 3.22 8.15
CA ASN A 137 -10.17 4.54 7.72
C ASN A 137 -9.21 5.66 8.16
N LEU A 138 -8.70 5.59 9.40
CA LEU A 138 -7.77 6.56 9.95
C LEU A 138 -6.41 6.53 9.24
N LEU A 139 -5.86 5.33 9.00
CA LEU A 139 -4.61 5.17 8.24
C LEU A 139 -4.75 5.66 6.80
N LYS A 140 -5.93 5.48 6.20
CA LYS A 140 -6.23 6.00 4.86
C LYS A 140 -6.24 7.52 4.80
N LEU A 141 -6.88 8.18 5.78
CA LEU A 141 -6.88 9.64 5.91
C LEU A 141 -5.47 10.19 6.14
N ARG A 142 -4.71 9.56 7.05
CA ARG A 142 -3.31 9.94 7.33
C ARG A 142 -2.45 9.82 6.08
N ARG A 143 -2.55 8.71 5.35
CA ARG A 143 -1.80 8.50 4.10
C ARG A 143 -2.13 9.56 3.05
N ASP A 144 -3.40 9.91 2.84
CA ASP A 144 -3.75 10.95 1.85
C ASP A 144 -3.09 12.28 2.21
N TYR A 145 -3.03 12.62 3.49
CA TYR A 145 -2.31 13.79 3.99
C TYR A 145 -0.79 13.68 3.76
N THR A 146 -0.16 12.61 4.25
CA THR A 146 1.29 12.39 4.16
C THR A 146 1.79 12.24 2.73
N SER A 147 0.96 11.73 1.82
CA SER A 147 1.33 11.51 0.41
C SER A 147 1.80 12.77 -0.31
N LYS A 148 1.47 13.97 0.21
CA LYS A 148 1.91 15.26 -0.34
C LYS A 148 3.38 15.54 -0.08
N PHE A 149 3.93 15.04 1.02
CA PHE A 149 5.31 15.31 1.48
C PHE A 149 6.33 14.29 0.95
N VAL A 150 5.87 13.17 0.40
CA VAL A 150 6.71 12.15 -0.22
C VAL A 150 7.34 12.65 -1.53
N CYS A 151 8.62 12.33 -1.77
CA CYS A 151 9.40 12.74 -2.95
C CYS A 151 8.83 12.20 -4.27
N THR A 152 8.43 10.93 -4.31
CA THR A 152 8.01 10.26 -5.56
C THR A 152 6.49 10.24 -5.71
N LYS A 153 5.98 10.82 -6.81
CA LYS A 153 4.54 10.79 -7.17
C LYS A 153 4.16 9.73 -8.21
N ALA A 154 5.14 9.12 -8.87
CA ALA A 154 4.95 8.15 -9.95
C ALA A 154 3.94 7.00 -9.65
N PRO A 155 3.96 6.32 -8.48
CA PRO A 155 3.03 5.22 -8.21
C PRO A 155 1.58 5.69 -8.07
N PHE A 156 1.37 6.94 -7.62
CA PHE A 156 0.05 7.54 -7.54
C PHE A 156 -0.52 7.83 -8.93
N TYR A 157 0.31 8.36 -9.85
CA TYR A 157 -0.08 8.57 -11.24
C TYR A 157 -0.33 7.25 -11.97
N ALA A 158 0.51 6.23 -11.77
CA ALA A 158 0.30 4.91 -12.34
C ALA A 158 -1.03 4.29 -11.89
N GLN A 159 -1.39 4.44 -10.62
CA GLN A 159 -2.68 3.99 -10.10
C GLN A 159 -3.85 4.77 -10.71
N ALA A 160 -3.72 6.09 -10.84
CA ALA A 160 -4.75 6.93 -11.46
C ALA A 160 -4.97 6.52 -12.92
N LEU A 161 -3.89 6.37 -13.69
CA LEU A 161 -3.91 5.89 -15.07
C LEU A 161 -4.57 4.51 -15.16
N PHE A 162 -4.18 3.56 -14.31
CA PHE A 162 -4.81 2.23 -14.26
C PHE A 162 -6.31 2.32 -14.02
N SER A 163 -6.76 3.20 -13.12
CA SER A 163 -8.18 3.39 -12.81
C SER A 163 -8.94 3.96 -14.02
N VAL A 164 -8.39 4.98 -14.67
CA VAL A 164 -8.98 5.59 -15.88
C VAL A 164 -9.04 4.57 -17.02
N MET A 165 -7.96 3.83 -17.26
CA MET A 165 -7.91 2.78 -18.29
C MET A 165 -8.92 1.66 -18.00
N ASN A 166 -9.12 1.32 -16.72
CA ASN A 166 -10.13 0.32 -16.35
C ASN A 166 -11.56 0.80 -16.63
N TYR A 167 -11.87 2.07 -16.35
CA TYR A 167 -13.18 2.64 -16.72
C TYR A 167 -13.36 2.75 -18.23
N LEU A 168 -12.33 3.20 -18.96
CA LEU A 168 -12.37 3.29 -20.42
C LEU A 168 -12.59 1.91 -21.05
N ARG A 169 -11.90 0.88 -20.56
CA ARG A 169 -12.09 -0.51 -20.97
C ARG A 169 -13.54 -0.97 -20.76
N LEU A 170 -14.11 -0.73 -19.58
CA LEU A 170 -15.50 -1.09 -19.29
C LEU A 170 -16.49 -0.32 -20.17
N GLY A 171 -16.27 0.98 -20.34
CA GLY A 171 -17.08 1.82 -21.22
C GLY A 171 -17.03 1.36 -22.68
N ALA A 172 -15.85 0.99 -23.18
CA ALA A 172 -15.67 0.48 -24.54
C ALA A 172 -16.37 -0.87 -24.74
N LEU A 173 -16.30 -1.79 -23.77
CA LEU A 173 -17.01 -3.07 -23.84
C LEU A 173 -18.54 -2.88 -23.83
N VAL A 174 -19.04 -1.99 -22.98
CA VAL A 174 -20.49 -1.66 -22.94
C VAL A 174 -20.92 -0.99 -24.25
N ALA A 175 -20.15 -0.01 -24.74
CA ALA A 175 -20.45 0.68 -25.99
C ALA A 175 -20.48 -0.29 -27.18
N ALA A 176 -19.55 -1.24 -27.26
CA ALA A 176 -19.52 -2.26 -28.31
C ALA A 176 -20.80 -3.12 -28.32
N VAL A 177 -21.30 -3.51 -27.14
CA VAL A 177 -22.54 -4.29 -27.02
C VAL A 177 -23.78 -3.44 -27.34
N VAL A 178 -23.81 -2.17 -26.93
CA VAL A 178 -24.96 -1.28 -27.17
C VAL A 178 -25.08 -0.92 -28.66
N LEU A 179 -23.97 -0.68 -29.35
CA LEU A 179 -23.97 -0.29 -30.76
C LEU A 179 -24.35 -1.44 -31.70
N ASP A 180 -24.04 -2.69 -31.35
CA ASP A 180 -24.29 -3.86 -32.20
C ASP A 180 -24.91 -5.02 -31.38
N TYR A 181 -26.02 -4.72 -30.68
CA TYR A 181 -26.65 -5.66 -29.74
C TYR A 181 -27.33 -6.86 -30.41
N THR A 182 -27.59 -6.81 -31.72
CA THR A 182 -28.23 -7.89 -32.47
C THR A 182 -27.22 -8.95 -32.91
N ASN A 183 -25.93 -8.59 -32.95
CA ASN A 183 -24.87 -9.46 -33.41
C ASN A 183 -24.33 -10.34 -32.27
N ILE A 184 -24.50 -11.66 -32.40
CA ILE A 184 -24.01 -12.59 -31.37
C ILE A 184 -22.48 -12.61 -31.26
N PHE A 185 -21.76 -12.33 -32.34
CA PHE A 185 -20.30 -12.33 -32.34
C PHE A 185 -19.74 -11.18 -31.49
N THR A 186 -20.32 -9.99 -31.54
CA THR A 186 -19.87 -8.84 -30.72
C THR A 186 -20.10 -9.10 -29.23
N ILE A 187 -21.27 -9.64 -28.87
CA ILE A 187 -21.59 -10.00 -27.48
C ILE A 187 -20.63 -11.09 -26.97
N SER A 188 -20.37 -12.12 -27.79
CA SER A 188 -19.47 -13.21 -27.41
C SER A 188 -18.03 -12.73 -27.23
N ALA A 189 -17.52 -11.88 -28.13
CA ALA A 189 -16.19 -11.30 -28.04
C ALA A 189 -16.06 -10.37 -26.84
N ALA A 190 -17.04 -9.50 -26.60
CA ALA A 190 -17.05 -8.59 -25.44
C ALA A 190 -17.08 -9.37 -24.12
N THR A 191 -17.88 -10.43 -24.04
CA THR A 191 -17.96 -11.31 -22.86
C THR A 191 -16.64 -12.04 -22.64
N PHE A 192 -16.03 -12.57 -23.70
CA PHE A 192 -14.73 -13.23 -23.62
C PHE A 192 -13.64 -12.28 -23.12
N LEU A 193 -13.54 -11.06 -23.68
CA LEU A 193 -12.58 -10.05 -23.25
C LEU A 193 -12.82 -9.59 -21.81
N LEU A 194 -14.08 -9.50 -21.37
CA LEU A 194 -14.42 -9.20 -19.98
C LEU A 194 -13.88 -10.29 -19.05
N ILE A 195 -14.19 -11.55 -19.33
CA ILE A 195 -13.73 -12.70 -18.52
C ILE A 195 -12.20 -12.77 -18.51
N LEU A 196 -11.55 -12.65 -19.67
CA LEU A 196 -10.09 -12.64 -19.78
C LEU A 196 -9.47 -11.53 -18.90
N SER A 197 -10.02 -10.32 -18.96
CA SER A 197 -9.55 -9.20 -18.14
C SER A 197 -9.74 -9.45 -16.63
N TRP A 198 -10.83 -10.10 -16.23
CA TRP A 198 -11.07 -10.47 -14.84
C TRP A 198 -10.04 -11.48 -14.35
N VAL A 199 -9.76 -12.52 -15.14
CA VAL A 199 -8.74 -13.52 -14.82
C VAL A 199 -7.36 -12.86 -14.68
N MET A 200 -7.00 -11.97 -15.61
CA MET A 200 -5.73 -11.22 -15.58
C MET A 200 -5.59 -10.30 -14.36
N MET A 201 -6.69 -9.85 -13.75
CA MET A 201 -6.65 -9.11 -12.48
C MET A 201 -6.55 -10.03 -11.27
N ILE A 202 -7.29 -11.13 -11.26
CA ILE A 202 -7.41 -12.04 -10.11
C ILE A 202 -6.10 -12.82 -9.87
N LEU A 203 -5.49 -13.38 -10.93
CA LEU A 203 -4.33 -14.25 -10.77
C LEU A 203 -3.11 -13.54 -10.16
N PRO A 204 -2.64 -12.38 -10.69
CA PRO A 204 -1.49 -11.69 -10.12
C PRO A 204 -1.80 -11.14 -8.73
N PHE A 205 -3.02 -10.66 -8.51
CA PHE A 205 -3.45 -10.15 -7.21
C PHE A 205 -3.38 -11.25 -6.14
N ASN A 206 -3.85 -12.46 -6.42
CA ASN A 206 -3.79 -13.57 -5.46
C ASN A 206 -2.36 -14.06 -5.19
N ARG A 207 -1.48 -14.02 -6.19
CA ARG A 207 -0.04 -14.26 -5.95
C ARG A 207 0.54 -13.20 -5.00
N CYS A 208 0.16 -11.94 -5.18
CA CYS A 208 0.56 -10.86 -4.28
C CYS A 208 -0.01 -11.03 -2.86
N CYS A 209 -1.26 -11.48 -2.73
CA CYS A 209 -1.84 -11.79 -1.43
C CYS A 209 -1.05 -12.87 -0.68
N GLN A 210 -0.60 -13.92 -1.38
CA GLN A 210 0.24 -14.96 -0.79
C GLN A 210 1.58 -14.39 -0.30
N LEU A 211 2.23 -13.55 -1.11
CA LEU A 211 3.48 -12.88 -0.72
C LEU A 211 3.31 -11.98 0.51
N LEU A 212 2.18 -11.30 0.65
CA LEU A 212 1.89 -10.37 1.75
C LEU A 212 1.08 -10.99 2.90
N GLN A 213 0.97 -12.32 2.94
CA GLN A 213 0.20 -13.09 3.94
C GLN A 213 -1.26 -12.63 4.11
N ALA A 214 -1.84 -12.06 3.05
CA ALA A 214 -3.23 -11.63 3.00
C ALA A 214 -4.12 -12.78 2.48
N PRO A 215 -5.40 -12.85 2.91
CA PRO A 215 -6.34 -13.81 2.34
C PRO A 215 -6.58 -13.48 0.86
N GLY A 216 -6.54 -14.52 0.01
CA GLY A 216 -6.85 -14.39 -1.41
C GLY A 216 -8.30 -13.94 -1.63
N LEU A 217 -8.50 -13.18 -2.70
CA LEU A 217 -9.79 -12.67 -3.12
C LEU A 217 -10.08 -13.17 -4.54
N THR A 218 -11.28 -13.69 -4.77
CA THR A 218 -11.68 -14.27 -6.05
C THR A 218 -12.41 -13.22 -6.89
N PHE A 219 -13.71 -13.40 -7.14
CA PHE A 219 -14.53 -12.56 -8.00
C PHE A 219 -14.69 -11.11 -7.52
N SER A 220 -14.36 -10.83 -6.25
CA SER A 220 -14.46 -9.48 -5.70
C SER A 220 -13.36 -8.54 -6.19
N VAL A 221 -12.24 -9.04 -6.72
CA VAL A 221 -11.07 -8.21 -7.10
C VAL A 221 -11.40 -7.21 -8.21
N PRO A 222 -11.96 -7.61 -9.38
CA PRO A 222 -12.30 -6.65 -10.43
C PRO A 222 -13.34 -5.62 -9.98
N LEU A 223 -14.33 -6.05 -9.18
CA LEU A 223 -15.35 -5.18 -8.60
C LEU A 223 -14.74 -4.13 -7.67
N PHE A 224 -13.79 -4.52 -6.82
CA PHE A 224 -13.11 -3.58 -5.94
C PHE A 224 -12.19 -2.62 -6.69
N TYR A 225 -11.60 -3.02 -7.83
CA TYR A 225 -10.88 -2.09 -8.69
C TYR A 225 -11.79 -0.99 -9.26
N VAL A 226 -13.05 -1.31 -9.58
CA VAL A 226 -14.06 -0.33 -10.01
C VAL A 226 -14.52 0.55 -8.85
N TRP A 227 -14.65 -0.02 -7.65
CA TRP A 227 -15.15 0.72 -6.47
C TRP A 227 -14.10 1.62 -5.81
N ARG A 228 -12.83 1.21 -5.81
CA ARG A 228 -11.76 1.87 -5.05
C ARG A 228 -11.54 3.35 -5.41
N PRO A 229 -11.58 3.80 -6.67
CA PRO A 229 -11.46 5.23 -7.00
C PRO A 229 -12.55 6.08 -6.35
N VAL A 230 -13.80 5.58 -6.29
CA VAL A 230 -14.93 6.25 -5.64
C VAL A 230 -14.67 6.40 -4.14
N VAL A 231 -14.22 5.31 -3.49
CA VAL A 231 -13.86 5.34 -2.06
C VAL A 231 -12.71 6.31 -1.80
N ASN A 232 -11.67 6.31 -2.65
CA ASN A 232 -10.54 7.23 -2.50
C ASN A 232 -10.98 8.70 -2.64
N LEU A 233 -11.91 8.99 -3.57
CA LEU A 233 -12.47 10.33 -3.72
C LEU A 233 -13.23 10.75 -2.45
N TYR A 234 -14.08 9.87 -1.90
CA TYR A 234 -14.79 10.11 -0.64
C TYR A 234 -13.84 10.46 0.50
N PHE A 235 -12.77 9.66 0.71
CA PHE A 235 -11.80 9.92 1.77
C PHE A 235 -10.98 11.19 1.53
N ARG A 236 -10.70 11.56 0.28
CA ARG A 236 -10.01 12.82 -0.04
C ARG A 236 -10.86 14.03 0.32
N VAL A 237 -12.17 13.99 0.05
CA VAL A 237 -13.12 15.04 0.44
C VAL A 237 -13.24 15.10 1.97
N LEU A 238 -13.42 13.95 2.62
CA LEU A 238 -13.49 13.87 4.09
C LEU A 238 -12.20 14.40 4.76
N GLY A 239 -11.03 14.09 4.18
CA GLY A 239 -9.74 14.53 4.69
C GLY A 239 -9.50 16.04 4.64
N TRP A 240 -10.36 16.82 3.96
CA TRP A 240 -10.25 18.28 3.98
C TRP A 240 -10.63 18.88 5.33
N SER A 241 -11.60 18.29 6.04
CA SER A 241 -12.00 18.77 7.38
C SER A 241 -11.06 18.32 8.49
N THR A 242 -10.34 17.21 8.32
CA THR A 242 -9.47 16.61 9.34
C THR A 242 -7.98 16.94 9.17
N ARG A 243 -7.61 17.94 8.36
CA ARG A 243 -6.18 18.24 8.10
C ARG A 243 -5.43 18.73 9.34
N LYS A 244 -6.09 19.53 10.18
CA LYS A 244 -5.47 20.15 11.36
C LYS A 244 -5.03 19.10 12.39
N SER A 245 -5.72 17.97 12.51
CA SER A 245 -5.38 16.92 13.49
C SER A 245 -4.13 16.10 13.14
N ASN A 246 -3.57 16.28 11.94
CA ASN A 246 -2.35 15.57 11.50
C ASN A 246 -1.07 16.36 11.81
N LEU A 247 -1.18 17.60 12.28
CA LEU A 247 -0.05 18.40 12.74
C LEU A 247 0.12 18.23 14.25
N THR A 248 1.36 18.31 14.74
CA THR A 248 1.64 18.49 16.16
C THR A 248 1.20 19.89 16.55
N SER A 249 0.18 19.99 17.43
CA SER A 249 -0.12 21.27 18.07
C SER A 249 1.02 21.55 19.06
N ILE A 250 1.97 22.40 18.66
CA ILE A 250 2.98 22.93 19.60
C ILE A 250 2.31 23.90 20.61
N TYR A 251 1.01 24.19 20.46
CA TYR A 251 0.22 25.10 21.29
C TYR A 251 -1.18 24.55 21.63
N GLU A 252 -1.26 23.39 22.29
CA GLU A 252 -2.43 23.02 23.12
C GLU A 252 -1.96 22.53 24.49
#